data_AF-A0A4Q5RD48-F1
#
_entry.id   AF-A0A4Q5RD48-F1
#
_cell.length_a   1.000
_cell.length_b   1.000
_cell.length_c   1.000
_cell.angle_alpha   90.00
_cell.angle_beta   90.00
_cell.angle_gamma   90.00
#
_symmetry.space_group_name_H-M   'P 1'
#
loop_
_entity.id
_entity.type
_entity.pdbx_description
1 polymer ?
#
loop_
_entity_poly.entity_id
_entity_poly.type
_entity_poly.pdbx_seq_one_letter_code
_entity_poly.pdbx_strand_id
1 'polypeptide(L)'
;MWVAILLLTATVLGAGALVGVVPPARTTQWLKPMLAFSGAYLFALTITHLLPEALTLLPEQPHQVGYWVLAGFFGQLLLEVLSQGIEHGHVHAAGAQERGHVPLLLLAALVVHSLLEGSILVKSDGSGEVSRNFYAIVLGVALHHIPAAVALATLLRLRLGSFGRVWPWLGVFALASPIGLVFSNYVVLQQLLGSGVYAALLGFVAGTFL
;
A
#
# COMPACT_ATOMS: atom_id res chain seq x y z
N MET A 1 -11.38 7.31 13.06
CA MET A 1 -10.57 6.09 12.91
C MET A 1 -11.40 4.93 12.39
N TRP A 2 -12.52 4.55 13.01
CA TRP A 2 -13.39 3.47 12.50
C TRP A 2 -13.81 3.64 11.03
N VAL A 3 -14.19 4.85 10.62
CA VAL A 3 -14.52 5.14 9.22
C VAL A 3 -13.33 4.87 8.28
N ALA A 4 -12.11 5.25 8.66
CA ALA A 4 -10.91 5.01 7.86
C ALA A 4 -10.58 3.51 7.77
N ILE A 5 -10.66 2.80 8.90
CA ILE A 5 -10.45 1.33 8.95
C ILE A 5 -11.46 0.64 8.02
N LEU A 6 -12.74 1.00 8.12
CA LEU A 6 -13.79 0.44 7.29
C LEU A 6 -13.57 0.78 5.81
N LEU A 7 -13.20 2.02 5.50
CA LEU A 7 -12.94 2.44 4.12
C LEU A 7 -11.76 1.66 3.51
N LEU A 8 -10.62 1.57 4.19
CA LEU A 8 -9.44 0.82 3.73
C LEU A 8 -9.79 -0.66 3.51
N THR A 9 -10.42 -1.30 4.51
CA THR A 9 -10.76 -2.72 4.45
C THR A 9 -11.81 -3.00 3.37
N ALA A 10 -12.89 -2.22 3.32
CA ALA A 10 -13.98 -2.42 2.37
C ALA A 10 -13.54 -2.15 0.93
N THR A 11 -12.60 -1.23 0.71
CA THR A 11 -12.07 -0.94 -0.62
C THR A 11 -11.31 -2.14 -1.19
N VAL A 12 -10.41 -2.74 -0.41
CA VAL A 12 -9.68 -3.95 -0.82
C VAL A 12 -10.64 -5.13 -1.07
N LEU A 13 -11.54 -5.40 -0.13
CA LEU A 13 -12.48 -6.52 -0.25
C LEU A 13 -13.49 -6.31 -1.40
N GLY A 14 -13.98 -5.09 -1.59
CA GLY A 14 -14.89 -4.72 -2.67
C GLY A 14 -14.23 -4.79 -4.05
N ALA A 15 -13.00 -4.29 -4.16
CA ALA A 15 -12.19 -4.41 -5.38
C ALA A 15 -11.90 -5.88 -5.73
N GLY A 16 -11.60 -6.71 -4.73
CA GLY A 16 -11.45 -8.16 -4.89
C GLY A 16 -12.75 -8.84 -5.32
N ALA A 17 -13.88 -8.49 -4.70
CA ALA A 17 -15.22 -9.00 -5.06
C ALA A 17 -15.56 -8.73 -6.53
N LEU A 18 -15.18 -7.54 -7.02
CA LEU A 18 -15.42 -7.11 -8.40
C LEU A 18 -14.80 -8.07 -9.41
N VAL A 19 -13.64 -8.66 -9.11
CA VAL A 19 -12.99 -9.69 -9.95
C VAL A 19 -13.83 -10.96 -10.08
N GLY A 20 -14.66 -11.28 -9.09
CA GLY A 20 -15.58 -12.41 -9.13
C GLY A 20 -16.73 -12.22 -10.13
N VAL A 21 -17.15 -10.97 -10.35
CA VAL A 21 -18.36 -10.62 -11.13
C VAL A 21 -18.07 -9.98 -12.49
N VAL A 22 -16.95 -9.27 -12.63
CA VAL A 22 -16.58 -8.58 -13.89
C VAL A 22 -15.78 -9.52 -14.80
N PRO A 23 -16.11 -9.59 -16.10
CA PRO A 23 -15.34 -10.36 -17.06
C PRO A 23 -13.86 -9.89 -17.13
N PRO A 24 -12.87 -10.80 -17.15
CA PRO A 24 -11.44 -10.44 -17.16
C PRO A 24 -11.04 -9.46 -18.28
N ALA A 25 -11.69 -9.57 -19.44
CA ALA A 25 -11.46 -8.68 -20.57
C ALA A 25 -11.79 -7.21 -20.25
N ARG A 26 -12.87 -6.96 -19.49
CA ARG A 26 -13.22 -5.60 -19.04
C ARG A 26 -12.26 -5.14 -17.96
N THR A 27 -11.95 -5.98 -16.97
CA THR A 27 -11.00 -5.64 -15.90
C THR A 27 -9.67 -5.11 -16.45
N THR A 28 -9.12 -5.78 -17.47
CA THR A 28 -7.85 -5.39 -18.10
C THR A 28 -7.90 -4.01 -18.78
N GLN A 29 -9.04 -3.64 -19.38
CA GLN A 29 -9.21 -2.34 -20.05
C GLN A 29 -9.22 -1.16 -19.08
N TRP A 30 -9.85 -1.32 -17.92
CA TRP A 30 -9.98 -0.26 -16.91
C TRP A 30 -8.80 -0.21 -15.94
N LEU A 31 -8.07 -1.32 -15.75
CA LEU A 31 -6.91 -1.37 -14.86
C LEU A 31 -5.81 -0.37 -15.23
N LYS A 32 -5.46 -0.23 -16.52
CA LYS A 32 -4.39 0.68 -16.96
C LYS A 32 -4.65 2.15 -16.59
N PRO A 33 -5.80 2.77 -16.95
CA PRO A 33 -6.07 4.14 -16.55
C PRO A 33 -6.22 4.30 -15.03
N MET A 34 -6.76 3.29 -14.32
CA MET A 34 -6.82 3.32 -12.85
C MET A 34 -5.44 3.30 -12.20
N LEU A 35 -4.51 2.49 -12.71
CA LEU A 35 -3.12 2.47 -12.26
C LEU A 35 -2.44 3.82 -12.49
N ALA A 36 -2.60 4.41 -13.68
CA ALA A 36 -2.03 5.71 -14.01
C ALA A 36 -2.60 6.83 -13.11
N PHE A 37 -3.93 6.86 -12.92
CA PHE A 37 -4.57 7.82 -12.01
C PHE A 37 -4.10 7.63 -10.57
N SER A 38 -4.06 6.38 -10.10
CA SER A 38 -3.63 6.06 -8.74
C SER A 38 -2.17 6.47 -8.48
N GLY A 39 -1.25 6.14 -9.39
CA GLY A 39 0.15 6.54 -9.28
C GLY A 39 0.32 8.06 -9.29
N ALA A 40 -0.36 8.76 -10.22
CA ALA A 40 -0.33 10.22 -10.26
C ALA A 40 -0.91 10.86 -8.97
N TYR A 41 -1.95 10.25 -8.39
CA TYR A 41 -2.55 10.75 -7.16
C TYR A 41 -1.64 10.57 -5.94
N LEU A 42 -1.03 9.40 -5.77
CA LEU A 42 -0.06 9.19 -4.69
C LEU A 42 1.18 10.05 -4.85
N PHE A 43 1.67 10.23 -6.08
CA PHE A 43 2.75 11.17 -6.37
C PHE A 43 2.36 12.60 -5.94
N ALA A 44 1.16 13.07 -6.30
CA ALA A 44 0.67 14.37 -5.88
C ALA A 44 0.61 14.50 -4.35
N LEU A 45 0.06 13.51 -3.63
CA LEU A 45 0.03 13.49 -2.16
C LEU A 45 1.43 13.51 -1.55
N THR A 46 2.38 12.79 -2.16
CA THR A 46 3.78 12.75 -1.73
C THR A 46 4.41 14.13 -1.76
N ILE A 47 4.29 14.82 -2.90
CA ILE A 47 4.89 16.14 -3.10
C ILE A 47 4.20 17.23 -2.29
N THR A 48 2.87 17.17 -2.15
CA THR A 48 2.08 18.27 -1.56
C THR A 48 1.80 18.13 -0.07
N HIS A 49 1.85 16.91 0.49
CA HIS A 49 1.50 16.66 1.89
C HIS A 49 2.63 15.96 2.66
N LEU A 50 3.13 14.81 2.17
CA LEU A 50 4.06 13.97 2.95
C LEU A 50 5.47 14.58 3.06
N LEU A 51 6.08 14.95 1.94
CA LEU A 51 7.43 15.54 1.94
C LEU A 51 7.48 16.89 2.66
N PRO A 52 6.53 17.83 2.43
CA PRO A 52 6.52 19.08 3.19
C PRO A 52 6.43 18.85 4.70
N GLU A 53 5.54 17.95 5.16
CA GLU A 53 5.43 17.66 6.58
C GLU A 53 6.70 17.05 7.17
N ALA A 54 7.28 16.05 6.49
CA ALA A 54 8.52 15.41 6.94
C ALA A 54 9.66 16.42 7.11
N LEU A 55 9.81 17.35 6.16
CA LEU A 55 10.82 18.41 6.22
C LEU A 55 10.55 19.42 7.34
N THR A 56 9.27 19.77 7.59
CA THR A 56 8.93 20.67 8.71
C THR A 56 9.13 20.04 10.09
N LEU A 57 9.05 18.71 10.20
CA LEU A 57 9.28 17.99 11.45
C LEU A 57 10.77 17.79 11.76
N LEU A 58 11.66 17.90 10.77
CA LEU A 58 13.12 17.82 10.90
C LEU A 58 13.82 19.04 10.26
N PRO A 59 13.54 20.29 10.70
CA PRO A 59 14.02 21.50 10.04
C PRO A 59 15.55 21.65 10.12
N GLU A 60 16.18 21.16 11.18
CA GLU A 60 17.63 21.22 11.38
C GLU A 60 18.39 20.18 10.54
N GLN A 61 17.71 19.13 10.04
CA GLN A 61 18.34 17.97 9.39
C GLN A 61 17.56 17.49 8.15
N PRO A 62 17.24 18.37 7.17
CA PRO A 62 16.38 18.04 6.03
C PRO A 62 16.97 16.94 5.12
N HIS A 63 18.30 16.80 5.09
CA HIS A 63 18.97 15.72 4.37
C HIS A 63 18.61 14.33 4.90
N GLN A 64 18.29 14.19 6.19
CA GLN A 64 17.85 12.91 6.74
C GLN A 64 16.53 12.45 6.15
N VAL A 65 15.58 13.37 5.94
CA VAL A 65 14.34 13.07 5.23
C VAL A 65 14.65 12.53 3.83
N GLY A 66 15.59 13.18 3.12
CA GLY A 66 16.05 12.71 1.81
C GLY A 66 16.64 11.29 1.83
N TYR A 67 17.43 10.94 2.84
CA TYR A 67 17.96 9.58 2.99
C TYR A 67 16.86 8.55 3.27
N TRP A 68 15.85 8.90 4.06
CA TRP A 68 14.69 8.04 4.29
C TRP A 68 13.86 7.87 3.02
N VAL A 69 13.67 8.91 2.22
CA VAL A 69 13.03 8.82 0.89
C VAL A 69 13.78 7.85 -0.01
N LEU A 70 15.10 7.95 -0.10
CA LEU A 70 15.91 7.01 -0.90
C LEU A 70 15.80 5.58 -0.36
N ALA A 71 15.83 5.40 0.97
CA ALA A 71 15.68 4.09 1.59
C ALA A 71 14.31 3.47 1.29
N GLY A 72 13.24 4.27 1.31
CA GLY A 72 11.89 3.86 0.94
C GLY A 72 11.79 3.45 -0.53
N PHE A 73 12.31 4.28 -1.43
CA PHE A 73 12.34 4.01 -2.87
C PHE A 73 13.08 2.70 -3.19
N PHE A 74 14.30 2.54 -2.69
CA PHE A 74 15.08 1.32 -2.90
C PHE A 74 14.46 0.10 -2.21
N GLY A 75 13.86 0.29 -1.03
CA GLY A 75 13.13 -0.77 -0.34
C GLY A 75 11.93 -1.27 -1.15
N GLN A 76 11.15 -0.36 -1.72
CA GLN A 76 10.03 -0.71 -2.59
C GLN A 76 10.50 -1.40 -3.88
N LEU A 77 11.55 -0.88 -4.52
CA LEU A 77 12.15 -1.51 -5.69
C LEU A 77 12.67 -2.92 -5.39
N LEU A 78 13.25 -3.13 -4.20
CA LEU A 78 13.69 -4.46 -3.77
C LEU A 78 12.50 -5.42 -3.61
N LEU A 79 11.42 -4.98 -2.95
CA LEU A 79 10.19 -5.77 -2.84
C LEU A 79 9.59 -6.12 -4.20
N GLU A 80 9.64 -5.17 -5.15
CA GLU A 80 9.20 -5.39 -6.53
C GLU A 80 10.06 -6.45 -7.23
N VAL A 81 11.39 -6.33 -7.20
CA VAL A 81 12.29 -7.30 -7.85
C VAL A 81 12.13 -8.69 -7.23
N LEU A 82 12.02 -8.79 -5.90
CA LEU A 82 11.83 -10.07 -5.21
C LEU A 82 10.47 -10.71 -5.53
N SER A 83 9.42 -9.91 -5.69
CA SER A 83 8.10 -10.41 -6.10
C SER A 83 8.07 -10.87 -7.56
N GLN A 84 8.74 -10.14 -8.48
CA GLN A 84 8.81 -10.51 -9.90
C GLN A 84 9.75 -11.69 -10.19
N GLY A 85 10.88 -11.78 -9.49
CA GLY A 85 11.97 -12.73 -9.76
C GLY A 85 11.62 -14.20 -9.50
N ILE A 86 10.63 -14.47 -8.64
CA ILE A 86 10.10 -15.83 -8.43
C ILE A 86 9.02 -16.18 -9.46
N GLU A 87 8.32 -15.19 -10.00
CA GLU A 87 7.22 -15.39 -10.95
C GLU A 87 7.74 -15.50 -12.40
N HIS A 88 8.70 -14.68 -12.82
CA HIS A 88 9.15 -14.66 -14.23
C HIS A 88 10.12 -15.80 -14.61
N GLY A 89 10.76 -16.46 -13.65
CA GLY A 89 11.51 -17.71 -13.88
C GLY A 89 10.63 -18.89 -14.31
N HIS A 90 9.30 -18.79 -14.12
CA HIS A 90 8.34 -19.84 -14.42
C HIS A 90 7.14 -19.40 -15.28
N VAL A 91 6.91 -18.12 -15.52
CA VAL A 91 5.80 -17.66 -16.40
C VAL A 91 5.99 -18.09 -17.87
N HIS A 92 7.23 -18.32 -18.32
CA HIS A 92 7.50 -18.92 -19.64
C HIS A 92 7.52 -20.46 -19.64
N ALA A 93 7.42 -21.08 -18.47
CA ALA A 93 7.21 -22.50 -18.32
C ALA A 93 5.86 -22.72 -17.64
N ALA A 94 4.76 -22.53 -18.38
CA ALA A 94 3.45 -23.05 -18.00
C ALA A 94 3.44 -24.59 -18.04
N GLY A 95 4.34 -25.22 -17.28
CA GLY A 95 4.26 -26.60 -16.87
C GLY A 95 3.27 -26.74 -15.72
N ALA A 96 2.72 -27.94 -15.54
CA ALA A 96 1.71 -28.28 -14.54
C ALA A 96 2.12 -28.00 -13.06
N GLN A 97 3.37 -27.57 -12.80
CA GLN A 97 3.98 -27.43 -11.48
C GLN A 97 3.45 -26.25 -10.63
N GLU A 98 2.98 -25.17 -11.26
CA GLU A 98 2.66 -23.90 -10.57
C GLU A 98 1.18 -23.77 -10.15
N ARG A 99 0.31 -24.71 -10.56
CA ARG A 99 -1.12 -24.71 -10.19
C ARG A 99 -1.30 -25.09 -8.72
N GLY A 100 -2.16 -24.36 -8.01
CA GLY A 100 -2.54 -24.65 -6.62
C GLY A 100 -1.73 -23.93 -5.53
N HIS A 101 -0.65 -23.23 -5.87
CA HIS A 101 0.18 -22.50 -4.90
C HIS A 101 -0.10 -21.00 -4.89
N VAL A 102 0.01 -20.40 -3.71
CA VAL A 102 -0.12 -18.96 -3.46
C VAL A 102 1.25 -18.30 -3.63
N PRO A 103 1.35 -17.17 -4.36
CA PRO A 103 2.61 -16.43 -4.48
C PRO A 103 2.89 -15.68 -3.17
N LEU A 104 3.44 -16.38 -2.18
CA LEU A 104 3.63 -15.86 -0.82
C LEU A 104 4.56 -14.64 -0.79
N LEU A 105 5.58 -14.57 -1.65
CA LEU A 105 6.47 -13.42 -1.70
C LEU A 105 5.75 -12.16 -2.19
N LEU A 106 4.95 -12.26 -3.25
CA LEU A 106 4.13 -11.16 -3.73
C LEU A 106 3.13 -10.72 -2.65
N LEU A 107 2.44 -11.66 -2.01
CA LEU A 107 1.53 -11.35 -0.93
C LEU A 107 2.24 -10.63 0.24
N ALA A 108 3.41 -11.14 0.65
CA ALA A 108 4.20 -10.53 1.71
C ALA A 108 4.66 -9.11 1.33
N ALA A 109 5.13 -8.90 0.10
CA ALA A 109 5.50 -7.59 -0.41
C ALA A 109 4.32 -6.61 -0.36
N LEU A 110 3.14 -7.03 -0.84
CA LEU A 110 1.92 -6.21 -0.80
C LEU A 110 1.47 -5.89 0.64
N VAL A 111 1.56 -6.86 1.55
CA VAL A 111 1.22 -6.67 2.97
C VAL A 111 2.18 -5.71 3.64
N VAL A 112 3.50 -5.87 3.45
CA VAL A 112 4.51 -4.97 4.02
C VAL A 112 4.32 -3.55 3.48
N HIS A 113 4.17 -3.41 2.18
CA HIS A 113 3.91 -2.13 1.53
C HIS A 113 2.66 -1.45 2.09
N SER A 114 1.52 -2.15 2.08
CA SER A 114 0.24 -1.62 2.59
C SER A 114 0.29 -1.31 4.10
N LEU A 115 1.02 -2.07 4.90
CA LEU A 115 1.21 -1.77 6.33
C LEU A 115 1.97 -0.45 6.51
N LEU A 116 3.03 -0.23 5.75
CA LEU A 116 3.81 1.01 5.77
C LEU A 116 2.94 2.21 5.37
N GLU A 117 2.12 2.09 4.32
CA GLU A 117 1.16 3.13 3.94
C GLU A 117 0.17 3.46 5.05
N GLY A 118 -0.34 2.44 5.75
CA GLY A 118 -1.22 2.63 6.89
C GLY A 118 -0.54 3.39 8.04
N SER A 119 0.76 3.16 8.23
CA SER A 119 1.52 3.70 9.37
C SER A 119 1.72 5.21 9.35
N ILE A 120 1.59 5.86 8.20
CA ILE A 120 1.62 7.35 8.12
C ILE A 120 0.27 8.00 8.38
N LEU A 121 -0.82 7.23 8.44
CA LEU A 121 -2.17 7.75 8.62
C LEU A 121 -2.41 8.12 10.09
N VAL A 122 -1.83 9.23 10.53
CA VAL A 122 -1.91 9.71 11.91
C VAL A 122 -3.02 10.75 12.05
N LYS A 123 -3.92 10.52 13.01
CA LYS A 123 -4.95 11.47 13.43
C LYS A 123 -4.58 12.01 14.81
N SER A 124 -3.89 13.15 14.83
CA SER A 124 -3.51 13.86 16.07
C SER A 124 -4.20 15.21 16.17
N ASP A 125 -4.61 15.61 17.37
CA ASP A 125 -5.38 16.84 17.62
C ASP A 125 -4.56 18.14 17.46
N GLY A 126 -3.31 18.08 16.99
CA GLY A 126 -2.49 19.27 16.74
C GLY A 126 -1.39 19.10 15.67
N SER A 127 -1.46 19.96 14.65
CA SER A 127 -0.35 20.58 13.89
C SER A 127 0.29 19.93 12.64
N GLY A 128 -0.07 18.71 12.22
CA GLY A 128 0.43 18.13 10.94
C GLY A 128 -0.46 18.43 9.71
N GLU A 129 0.11 18.53 8.50
CA GLU A 129 -0.65 18.58 7.23
C GLU A 129 -1.43 17.27 6.99
N VAL A 130 -0.86 16.14 7.37
CA VAL A 130 -1.42 14.78 7.29
C VAL A 130 -2.63 14.65 8.20
N SER A 131 -2.56 15.18 9.43
CA SER A 131 -3.72 15.15 10.34
C SER A 131 -4.85 16.04 9.84
N ARG A 132 -4.52 17.23 9.31
CA ARG A 132 -5.53 18.16 8.72
C ARG A 132 -6.22 17.57 7.51
N ASN A 133 -5.47 16.88 6.65
CA ASN A 133 -5.96 16.27 5.43
C ASN A 133 -6.21 14.76 5.57
N PHE A 134 -6.39 14.27 6.80
CA PHE A 134 -6.39 12.84 7.13
C PHE A 134 -7.32 12.03 6.23
N TYR A 135 -8.57 12.45 6.06
CA TYR A 135 -9.52 11.70 5.22
C TYR A 135 -9.22 11.79 3.71
N ALA A 136 -8.59 12.87 3.24
CA ALA A 136 -8.15 12.97 1.85
C ALA A 136 -7.01 12.00 1.56
N ILE A 137 -6.04 11.90 2.48
CA ILE A 137 -4.92 10.96 2.36
C ILE A 137 -5.42 9.51 2.50
N VAL A 138 -6.30 9.23 3.48
CA VAL A 138 -6.96 7.91 3.61
C VAL A 138 -7.69 7.53 2.32
N LEU A 139 -8.42 8.47 1.72
CA LEU A 139 -9.11 8.22 0.44
C LEU A 139 -8.11 7.90 -0.66
N GLY A 140 -6.95 8.56 -0.71
CA GLY A 140 -5.92 8.25 -1.70
C GLY A 140 -5.27 6.90 -1.56
N VAL A 141 -4.93 6.54 -0.32
CA VAL A 141 -4.45 5.19 -0.01
C VAL A 141 -5.51 4.16 -0.39
N ALA A 142 -6.77 4.38 -0.02
CA ALA A 142 -7.86 3.47 -0.40
C ALA A 142 -8.02 3.32 -1.92
N LEU A 143 -8.02 4.42 -2.66
CA LEU A 143 -8.12 4.39 -4.12
C LEU A 143 -6.92 3.68 -4.77
N HIS A 144 -5.72 3.82 -4.20
CA HIS A 144 -4.52 3.12 -4.66
C HIS A 144 -4.56 1.61 -4.43
N HIS A 145 -5.24 1.15 -3.37
CA HIS A 145 -5.40 -0.28 -3.13
C HIS A 145 -6.29 -0.98 -4.14
N ILE A 146 -7.15 -0.25 -4.87
CA ILE A 146 -8.08 -0.87 -5.83
C ILE A 146 -7.31 -1.63 -6.92
N PRO A 147 -6.36 -1.03 -7.68
CA PRO A 147 -5.56 -1.77 -8.65
C PRO A 147 -4.83 -2.98 -8.06
N ALA A 148 -4.18 -2.82 -6.90
CA ALA A 148 -3.42 -3.89 -6.26
C ALA A 148 -4.32 -5.06 -5.83
N ALA A 149 -5.48 -4.76 -5.23
CA ALA A 149 -6.46 -5.76 -4.82
C ALA A 149 -7.03 -6.53 -6.03
N VAL A 150 -7.32 -5.82 -7.13
CA VAL A 150 -7.78 -6.44 -8.38
C VAL A 150 -6.70 -7.35 -8.97
N ALA A 151 -5.44 -6.90 -9.00
CA ALA A 151 -4.31 -7.69 -9.51
C ALA A 151 -4.10 -8.97 -8.68
N LEU A 152 -4.03 -8.84 -7.35
CA LEU A 152 -3.88 -9.97 -6.42
C LEU A 152 -5.05 -10.95 -6.53
N ALA A 153 -6.30 -10.47 -6.50
CA ALA A 153 -7.48 -11.32 -6.63
C ALA A 153 -7.51 -12.08 -7.96
N THR A 154 -7.10 -11.43 -9.04
CA THR A 154 -7.03 -12.04 -10.39
C THR A 154 -5.99 -13.14 -10.43
N LEU A 155 -4.78 -12.88 -9.94
CA LEU A 155 -3.70 -13.85 -9.88
C LEU A 155 -4.08 -15.06 -9.01
N LEU A 156 -4.59 -14.82 -7.79
CA LEU A 156 -5.02 -15.89 -6.89
C LEU A 156 -6.15 -16.72 -7.49
N ARG A 157 -7.12 -16.10 -8.16
CA ARG A 157 -8.20 -16.82 -8.85
C ARG A 157 -7.65 -17.75 -9.93
N LEU A 158 -6.68 -17.27 -10.72
CA LEU A 158 -6.03 -18.06 -11.78
C LEU A 158 -5.22 -19.24 -11.22
N ARG A 159 -4.53 -19.05 -10.08
CA ARG A 159 -3.64 -20.05 -9.47
C ARG A 159 -4.40 -21.09 -8.63
N LEU A 160 -5.41 -20.66 -7.88
CA LEU A 160 -6.13 -21.49 -6.90
C LEU A 160 -7.37 -22.19 -7.49
N GLY A 161 -7.86 -21.76 -8.65
CA GLY A 161 -8.98 -22.36 -9.37
C GLY A 161 -10.36 -22.18 -8.72
N SER A 162 -10.42 -21.60 -7.51
CA SER A 162 -11.67 -21.32 -6.80
C SER A 162 -11.62 -19.94 -6.18
N PHE A 163 -12.64 -19.12 -6.48
CA PHE A 163 -12.74 -17.77 -5.96
C PHE A 163 -12.91 -17.75 -4.43
N GLY A 164 -13.52 -18.79 -3.84
CA GLY A 164 -13.63 -18.92 -2.39
C GLY A 164 -12.27 -18.96 -1.67
N ARG A 165 -11.25 -19.52 -2.32
CA ARG A 165 -9.88 -19.62 -1.78
C ARG A 165 -9.10 -18.31 -1.83
N VAL A 166 -9.62 -17.30 -2.53
CA VAL A 166 -8.99 -15.97 -2.65
C VAL A 166 -9.22 -15.14 -1.37
N TRP A 167 -10.37 -15.31 -0.73
CA TRP A 167 -10.81 -14.47 0.39
C TRP A 167 -9.88 -14.43 1.61
N PRO A 168 -9.29 -15.54 2.10
CA PRO A 168 -8.38 -15.47 3.23
C PRO A 168 -7.16 -14.58 2.94
N TRP A 169 -6.61 -14.67 1.74
CA TRP A 169 -5.42 -13.91 1.33
C TRP A 169 -5.75 -12.43 1.08
N LEU A 170 -6.92 -12.14 0.48
CA LEU A 170 -7.43 -10.77 0.41
C LEU A 170 -7.72 -10.19 1.79
N GLY A 171 -8.18 -11.01 2.73
CA GLY A 171 -8.39 -10.59 4.12
C GLY A 171 -7.08 -10.19 4.80
N VAL A 172 -6.02 -10.99 4.62
CA VAL A 172 -4.67 -10.63 5.10
C VAL A 172 -4.20 -9.30 4.51
N PHE A 173 -4.34 -9.12 3.19
CA PHE A 173 -3.98 -7.86 2.53
C PHE A 173 -4.83 -6.68 3.01
N ALA A 174 -6.15 -6.86 3.14
CA ALA A 174 -7.09 -5.82 3.56
C ALA A 174 -6.85 -5.31 4.99
N LEU A 175 -6.26 -6.14 5.86
CA LEU A 175 -5.94 -5.75 7.24
C LEU A 175 -4.60 -5.01 7.37
N ALA A 176 -3.73 -5.05 6.36
CA ALA A 176 -2.38 -4.49 6.45
C ALA A 176 -2.37 -2.98 6.75
N SER A 177 -3.02 -2.15 5.92
CA SER A 177 -3.11 -0.70 6.20
C SER A 177 -3.89 -0.35 7.47
N PRO A 178 -5.05 -0.98 7.79
CA PRO A 178 -5.68 -0.78 9.09
C PRO A 178 -4.76 -1.07 10.29
N ILE A 179 -3.96 -2.13 10.22
CA ILE A 179 -2.98 -2.47 11.26
C ILE A 179 -1.92 -1.36 11.35
N GLY A 180 -1.39 -0.90 10.21
CA GLY A 180 -0.45 0.23 10.17
C GLY A 180 -1.04 1.49 10.82
N LEU A 181 -2.29 1.84 10.48
CA LEU A 181 -2.99 3.00 11.03
C LEU A 181 -3.20 2.88 12.54
N VAL A 182 -3.62 1.71 13.03
CA VAL A 182 -3.78 1.49 14.47
C VAL A 182 -2.43 1.56 15.17
N PHE A 183 -1.39 0.94 14.61
CA PHE A 183 -0.04 0.97 15.16
C PHE A 183 0.46 2.40 15.36
N SER A 184 0.33 3.25 14.35
CA SER A 184 0.82 4.63 14.42
C SER A 184 0.06 5.52 15.41
N ASN A 185 -1.25 5.30 15.56
CA ASN A 185 -2.10 6.13 16.43
C ASN A 185 -2.14 5.67 17.89
N TYR A 186 -1.86 4.38 18.18
CA TYR A 186 -1.94 3.84 19.55
C TYR A 186 -0.59 3.43 20.16
N VAL A 187 0.35 2.94 19.35
CA VAL A 187 1.64 2.43 19.85
C VAL A 187 2.73 3.50 19.77
N VAL A 188 2.55 4.47 18.88
CA VAL A 188 3.63 5.32 18.35
C VAL A 188 3.47 6.81 18.70
N LEU A 189 2.25 7.27 18.98
CA LEU A 189 1.92 8.70 18.98
C LEU A 189 2.59 9.53 20.11
N GLN A 190 2.91 8.94 21.27
CA GLN A 190 3.54 9.69 22.37
C GLN A 190 5.08 9.69 22.34
N GLN A 191 5.72 8.74 21.65
CA GLN A 191 7.19 8.61 21.62
C GLN A 191 7.84 9.10 20.31
N LEU A 192 7.12 9.10 19.18
CA LEU A 192 7.70 9.40 17.87
C LEU A 192 7.64 10.87 17.43
N LEU A 193 6.68 11.65 17.93
CA LEU A 193 6.55 13.06 17.53
C LEU A 193 7.71 13.93 18.06
N GLY A 194 8.32 13.56 19.18
CA GLY A 194 9.45 14.29 19.78
C GLY A 194 10.84 13.83 19.34
N SER A 195 10.95 12.69 18.64
CA SER A 195 12.23 12.02 18.35
C SER A 195 12.65 12.05 16.88
N GLY A 196 11.89 12.71 16.00
CA GLY A 196 12.16 12.75 14.55
C GLY A 196 11.81 11.44 13.81
N VAL A 197 11.40 10.39 14.52
CA VAL A 197 11.10 9.09 13.93
C VAL A 197 9.85 9.14 13.06
N TYR A 198 8.85 9.97 13.40
CA TYR A 198 7.69 10.16 12.52
C TYR A 198 8.06 10.84 11.20
N ALA A 199 8.99 11.81 11.21
CA ALA A 199 9.50 12.43 10.01
C ALA A 199 10.30 11.45 9.15
N ALA A 200 11.10 10.58 9.78
CA ALA A 200 11.77 9.47 9.10
C ALA A 200 10.77 8.49 8.46
N LEU A 201 9.70 8.13 9.17
CA LEU A 201 8.64 7.28 8.65
C LEU A 201 7.93 7.91 7.46
N LEU A 202 7.57 9.20 7.54
CA LEU A 202 6.98 9.94 6.43
C LEU A 202 7.91 9.98 5.22
N GLY A 203 9.21 10.25 5.42
CA GLY A 203 10.20 10.21 4.36
C GLY A 203 10.31 8.83 3.72
N PHE A 204 10.38 7.77 4.53
CA PHE A 204 10.44 6.39 4.05
C PHE A 204 9.20 6.03 3.22
N VAL A 205 7.99 6.27 3.72
CA VAL A 205 6.76 5.95 3.00
C VAL A 205 6.56 6.84 1.76
N ALA A 206 6.95 8.11 1.82
CA ALA A 206 7.01 8.97 0.64
C ALA A 206 7.91 8.36 -0.45
N GLY A 207 9.07 7.81 -0.06
CA GLY A 207 9.95 7.07 -0.96
C GLY A 207 9.29 5.84 -1.59
N THR A 208 8.44 5.12 -0.86
CA THR A 208 7.73 3.95 -1.41
C THR A 208 6.66 4.29 -2.45
N PHE A 209 6.28 5.58 -2.58
CA PHE A 209 5.32 6.08 -3.58
C PHE A 209 5.96 6.61 -4.86
N LEU A 210 7.28 6.79 -4.85
CA LEU A 210 8.07 7.27 -5.98
C LEU A 210 8.61 6.08 -6.80
#